data_AF-A0A9D9QCS9-F1
#
_entry.id   AF-A0A9D9QCS9-F1
#
_cell.length_a   1.000
_cell.length_b   1.000
_cell.length_c   1.000
_cell.angle_alpha   90.00
_cell.angle_beta   90.00
_cell.angle_gamma   90.00
#
_symmetry.space_group_name_H-M   'P 1'
#
loop_
_entity.id
_entity.type
_entity.pdbx_description
1 polymer ?
#
loop_
_entity_poly.entity_id
_entity_poly.type
_entity_poly.pdbx_seq_one_letter_code
_entity_poly.pdbx_strand_id
1 'polypeptide(L)'
;APLTVADAIAAPEVVGTKASTGDFYVKGKICSIKYEYSAEYGTATYNISEDGSEGTEFTVYSSYYLDNKKWQEGDNQIAVGDEVIVCGKIINYNGNTPEFASKQNYLVALNKATGIQNVKISKANGAIYNLTGQRVGKPTQKGIYLINGKKVLVK
;
A
#
# COMPACT_ATOMS: atom_id res chain seq x y z
N ALA A 1 5.10 -3.24 -20.25
CA ALA A 1 4.74 -3.76 -18.91
C ALA A 1 5.09 -2.71 -17.88
N PRO A 2 4.38 -2.60 -16.74
CA PRO A 2 4.79 -1.70 -15.67
C PRO A 2 6.15 -2.11 -15.09
N LEU A 3 6.94 -1.13 -14.67
CA LEU A 3 8.17 -1.30 -13.90
C LEU A 3 7.86 -1.86 -12.51
N THR A 4 8.81 -2.59 -11.96
CA THR A 4 8.87 -2.91 -10.53
C THR A 4 9.26 -1.66 -9.73
N VAL A 5 9.07 -1.67 -8.41
CA VAL A 5 9.50 -0.54 -7.55
C VAL A 5 11.01 -0.38 -7.61
N ALA A 6 11.75 -1.50 -7.58
CA ALA A 6 13.20 -1.49 -7.67
C ALA A 6 13.70 -0.89 -9.00
N ASP A 7 13.09 -1.27 -10.13
CA ASP A 7 13.46 -0.75 -11.44
C ASP A 7 13.12 0.75 -11.57
N ALA A 8 12.02 1.20 -10.97
CA ALA A 8 11.65 2.61 -10.96
C ALA A 8 12.64 3.47 -10.15
N ILE A 9 13.11 2.98 -9.00
CA ILE A 9 14.13 3.66 -8.19
C ILE A 9 15.48 3.72 -8.93
N ALA A 10 15.82 2.68 -9.69
CA ALA A 10 17.06 2.60 -10.47
C ALA A 10 16.99 3.33 -11.83
N ALA A 11 15.83 3.88 -12.20
CA ALA A 11 15.65 4.54 -13.49
C ALA A 11 16.58 5.77 -13.61
N PRO A 12 17.22 6.02 -14.78
CA PRO A 12 18.14 7.14 -14.97
C PRO A 12 17.54 8.52 -14.62
N GLU A 13 16.25 8.70 -14.86
CA GLU A 13 15.50 9.92 -14.55
C GLU A 13 15.39 10.17 -13.04
N VAL A 14 15.42 9.10 -12.24
CA VAL A 14 15.41 9.10 -10.78
C VAL A 14 16.84 9.16 -10.21
N VAL A 15 17.85 9.21 -11.06
CA VAL A 15 19.22 9.59 -10.69
C VAL A 15 19.43 11.11 -10.83
N GLY A 16 18.57 11.81 -11.60
CA GLY A 16 18.60 13.27 -11.78
C GLY A 16 17.56 14.03 -10.96
N THR A 17 17.65 15.37 -10.92
CA THR A 17 16.73 16.25 -10.16
C THR A 17 15.59 16.84 -11.00
N LYS A 18 15.45 16.44 -12.26
CA LYS A 18 14.39 16.89 -13.16
C LYS A 18 13.42 15.75 -13.42
N ALA A 19 12.13 16.07 -13.47
CA ALA A 19 11.12 15.10 -13.84
C ALA A 19 11.36 14.56 -15.26
N SER A 20 11.01 13.29 -15.46
CA SER A 20 11.10 12.63 -16.75
C SER A 20 10.27 13.31 -17.85
N THR A 21 10.74 13.22 -19.10
CA THR A 21 9.99 13.76 -20.25
C THR A 21 8.79 12.88 -20.61
N GLY A 22 8.95 11.56 -20.52
CA GLY A 22 7.89 10.56 -20.69
C GLY A 22 7.25 10.14 -19.38
N ASP A 23 6.17 9.40 -19.50
CA ASP A 23 5.45 8.81 -18.37
C ASP A 23 5.84 7.35 -18.23
N PHE A 24 5.91 6.89 -16.97
CA PHE A 24 6.24 5.53 -16.59
C PHE A 24 5.07 4.91 -15.83
N TYR A 25 4.93 3.60 -15.97
CA TYR A 25 3.99 2.81 -15.19
C TYR A 25 4.79 2.09 -14.12
N VAL A 26 4.47 2.29 -12.85
CA VAL A 26 5.12 1.60 -11.72
C VAL A 26 4.08 0.77 -10.99
N LYS A 27 4.40 -0.51 -10.81
CA LYS A 27 3.59 -1.47 -10.06
C LYS A 27 4.21 -1.68 -8.69
N GLY A 28 3.38 -1.65 -7.64
CA GLY A 28 3.84 -1.95 -6.27
C GLY A 28 2.67 -2.14 -5.31
N LYS A 29 2.99 -2.56 -4.09
CA LYS A 29 2.03 -2.68 -2.97
C LYS A 29 2.17 -1.49 -2.05
N ILE A 30 1.05 -0.93 -1.61
CA ILE A 30 1.06 0.20 -0.68
C ILE A 30 1.62 -0.27 0.67
N CYS A 31 2.76 0.24 1.08
CA CYS A 31 3.39 -0.08 2.37
C CYS A 31 2.99 0.93 3.46
N SER A 32 2.79 2.20 3.10
CA SER A 32 2.33 3.24 4.02
C SER A 32 1.49 4.30 3.32
N ILE A 33 0.60 4.96 4.06
CA ILE A 33 -0.29 6.01 3.55
C ILE A 33 -0.04 7.28 4.36
N LYS A 34 0.30 8.37 3.67
CA LYS A 34 0.44 9.70 4.28
C LYS A 34 -0.88 10.47 4.23
N TYR A 35 -1.53 10.43 3.06
CA TYR A 35 -2.84 11.01 2.82
C TYR A 35 -3.64 10.05 1.93
N GLU A 36 -4.67 9.40 2.47
CA GLU A 36 -5.57 8.55 1.69
C GLU A 36 -6.36 9.38 0.67
N TYR A 37 -6.77 10.58 1.07
CA TYR A 37 -7.48 11.56 0.28
C TYR A 37 -7.25 12.96 0.86
N SER A 38 -6.91 13.92 0.02
CA SER A 38 -6.94 15.34 0.35
C SER A 38 -8.11 16.01 -0.38
N ALA A 39 -9.13 16.46 0.36
CA ALA A 39 -10.25 17.20 -0.21
C ALA A 39 -9.84 18.54 -0.85
N GLU A 40 -8.80 19.17 -0.29
CA GLU A 40 -8.26 20.44 -0.81
C GLU A 40 -7.63 20.26 -2.20
N TYR A 41 -6.84 19.21 -2.39
CA TYR A 41 -6.07 19.00 -3.62
C TYR A 41 -6.70 18.01 -4.59
N GLY A 42 -7.61 17.16 -4.13
CA GLY A 42 -8.22 16.08 -4.90
C GLY A 42 -7.23 14.95 -5.23
N THR A 43 -6.26 14.70 -4.34
CA THR A 43 -5.15 13.77 -4.56
C THR A 43 -4.88 12.88 -3.35
N ALA A 44 -4.18 11.76 -3.56
CA ALA A 44 -3.64 10.89 -2.52
C ALA A 44 -2.10 10.92 -2.50
N THR A 45 -1.49 10.64 -1.33
CA THR A 45 -0.04 10.48 -1.17
C THR A 45 0.26 9.28 -0.31
N TYR A 46 1.05 8.35 -0.84
CA TYR A 46 1.38 7.07 -0.21
C TYR A 46 2.68 6.50 -0.78
N ASN A 47 3.24 5.49 -0.11
CA ASN A 47 4.45 4.82 -0.56
C ASN A 47 4.12 3.40 -1.04
N ILE A 48 4.83 2.95 -2.07
CA ILE A 48 4.74 1.59 -2.58
C ILE A 48 6.09 0.87 -2.48
N SER A 49 6.04 -0.43 -2.21
CA SER A 49 7.18 -1.34 -2.23
C SER A 49 6.84 -2.66 -2.95
N GLU A 50 7.84 -3.49 -3.21
CA GLU A 50 7.65 -4.81 -3.86
C GLU A 50 6.72 -5.73 -3.05
N ASP A 51 6.96 -5.81 -1.74
CA ASP A 51 6.34 -6.78 -0.85
C ASP A 51 5.26 -6.18 0.05
N GLY A 52 5.14 -4.85 0.08
CA GLY A 52 4.24 -4.11 0.97
C GLY A 52 4.86 -3.80 2.34
N SER A 53 6.16 -4.04 2.51
CA SER A 53 6.92 -3.65 3.71
C SER A 53 7.60 -2.29 3.52
N GLU A 54 7.86 -1.59 4.62
CA GLU A 54 8.65 -0.35 4.58
C GLU A 54 10.16 -0.65 4.41
N GLY A 55 10.89 0.22 3.71
CA GLY A 55 12.36 0.13 3.56
C GLY A 55 12.88 0.59 2.20
N THR A 56 12.55 -0.14 1.14
CA THR A 56 12.86 0.24 -0.26
C THR A 56 11.56 0.63 -0.95
N GLU A 57 11.34 1.93 -1.08
CA GLU A 57 10.04 2.49 -1.43
C GLU A 57 10.14 3.49 -2.58
N PHE A 58 9.05 3.59 -3.32
CA PHE A 58 8.82 4.65 -4.29
C PHE A 58 7.61 5.47 -3.86
N THR A 59 7.76 6.80 -3.79
CA THR A 59 6.69 7.66 -3.30
C THR A 59 5.71 7.98 -4.43
N VAL A 60 4.43 7.74 -4.18
CA VAL A 60 3.33 8.18 -5.04
C VAL A 60 2.84 9.52 -4.50
N TYR A 61 3.42 10.61 -4.98
CA TYR A 61 3.16 11.95 -4.46
C TYR A 61 2.06 12.68 -5.23
N SER A 62 1.04 13.17 -4.51
CA SER A 62 -0.07 13.97 -5.06
C SER A 62 -0.71 13.34 -6.31
N SER A 63 -1.10 12.08 -6.20
CA SER A 63 -1.66 11.28 -7.30
C SER A 63 -3.15 11.49 -7.49
N TYR A 64 -3.58 11.63 -8.74
CA TYR A 64 -4.98 11.59 -9.11
C TYR A 64 -5.55 10.16 -9.08
N TYR A 65 -6.87 10.07 -9.05
CA TYR A 65 -7.58 8.81 -9.06
C TYR A 65 -7.62 8.19 -10.47
N LEU A 66 -8.37 7.09 -10.59
CA LEU A 66 -8.66 6.42 -11.86
C LEU A 66 -9.19 7.40 -12.91
N ASP A 67 -8.90 7.12 -14.17
CA ASP A 67 -9.17 7.98 -15.32
C ASP A 67 -8.52 9.38 -15.22
N ASN A 68 -7.49 9.54 -14.38
CA ASN A 68 -6.81 10.82 -14.13
C ASN A 68 -7.75 11.92 -13.62
N LYS A 69 -8.73 11.54 -12.79
CA LYS A 69 -9.68 12.45 -12.16
C LYS A 69 -9.26 12.77 -10.73
N LYS A 70 -9.74 13.89 -10.20
CA LYS A 70 -9.60 14.17 -8.76
C LYS A 70 -10.31 13.08 -7.96
N TRP A 71 -9.69 12.68 -6.86
CA TRP A 71 -10.34 11.87 -5.83
C TRP A 71 -11.57 12.61 -5.26
N GLN A 72 -12.61 11.86 -4.93
CA GLN A 72 -13.86 12.36 -4.37
C GLN A 72 -14.28 11.54 -3.15
N GLU A 73 -15.12 12.15 -2.32
CA GLU A 73 -15.79 11.43 -1.25
C GLU A 73 -16.64 10.28 -1.83
N GLY A 74 -16.52 9.08 -1.27
CA GLY A 74 -17.19 7.87 -1.74
C GLY A 74 -16.41 7.02 -2.74
N ASP A 75 -15.27 7.51 -3.26
CA ASP A 75 -14.37 6.67 -4.06
C ASP A 75 -13.81 5.51 -3.24
N ASN A 76 -13.47 4.40 -3.91
CA ASN A 76 -12.79 3.28 -3.26
C ASN A 76 -11.42 3.73 -2.77
N GLN A 77 -11.31 3.92 -1.46
CA GLN A 77 -10.09 4.37 -0.81
C GLN A 77 -8.98 3.32 -0.94
N ILE A 78 -7.74 3.80 -1.03
CA ILE A 78 -6.55 2.96 -0.91
C ILE A 78 -6.36 2.46 0.52
N ALA A 79 -5.71 1.32 0.67
CA ALA A 79 -5.30 0.76 1.95
C ALA A 79 -3.91 0.14 1.87
N VAL A 80 -3.20 0.09 2.99
CA VAL A 80 -1.93 -0.65 3.10
C VAL A 80 -2.16 -2.11 2.70
N GLY A 81 -1.28 -2.61 1.84
CA GLY A 81 -1.31 -3.94 1.24
C GLY A 81 -2.03 -4.02 -0.10
N ASP A 82 -2.79 -2.98 -0.51
CA ASP A 82 -3.36 -2.94 -1.86
C ASP A 82 -2.24 -2.92 -2.90
N GLU A 83 -2.43 -3.66 -4.00
CA GLU A 83 -1.54 -3.60 -5.15
C GLU A 83 -2.06 -2.54 -6.13
N VAL A 84 -1.17 -1.68 -6.60
CA VAL A 84 -1.50 -0.58 -7.51
C VAL A 84 -0.60 -0.57 -8.73
N ILE A 85 -1.11 0.00 -9.82
CA ILE A 85 -0.31 0.47 -10.94
C ILE A 85 -0.57 1.96 -11.07
N VAL A 86 0.48 2.77 -11.07
CA VAL A 86 0.41 4.23 -11.20
C VAL A 86 1.16 4.65 -12.46
N CYS A 87 0.59 5.56 -13.24
CA CYS A 87 1.21 6.14 -14.42
C CYS A 87 1.57 7.60 -14.16
N GLY A 88 2.76 8.02 -14.54
CA GLY A 88 3.14 9.43 -14.50
C GLY A 88 4.62 9.68 -14.66
N LYS A 89 5.01 10.94 -14.49
CA LYS A 89 6.41 11.37 -14.54
C LYS A 89 7.14 11.01 -13.27
N ILE A 90 8.36 10.51 -13.38
CA ILE A 90 9.20 10.15 -12.23
C ILE A 90 10.29 11.21 -12.03
N ILE A 91 10.70 11.41 -10.77
CA ILE A 91 11.71 12.39 -10.37
C ILE A 91 12.43 11.88 -9.10
N ASN A 92 13.65 12.32 -8.88
CA ASN A 92 14.28 12.28 -7.56
C ASN A 92 14.13 13.63 -6.86
N TYR A 93 13.07 13.77 -6.07
CA TYR A 93 12.78 15.01 -5.38
C TYR A 93 13.90 15.34 -4.40
N ASN A 94 14.46 16.55 -4.53
CA ASN A 94 15.63 17.03 -3.80
C ASN A 94 16.85 16.09 -3.81
N GLY A 95 16.94 15.19 -4.80
CA GLY A 95 18.07 14.29 -4.99
C GLY A 95 18.15 13.10 -4.01
N ASN A 96 17.12 12.87 -3.18
CA ASN A 96 17.10 11.73 -2.26
C ASN A 96 15.76 10.99 -2.16
N THR A 97 14.69 11.48 -2.79
CA THR A 97 13.35 10.90 -2.70
C THR A 97 12.88 10.46 -4.09
N PRO A 98 12.99 9.16 -4.43
CA PRO A 98 12.44 8.63 -5.68
C PRO A 98 10.90 8.66 -5.63
N GLU A 99 10.29 9.42 -6.54
CA GLU A 99 8.85 9.66 -6.51
C GLU A 99 8.25 9.97 -7.88
N PHE A 100 6.91 9.93 -7.96
CA PHE A 100 6.18 10.57 -9.05
C PHE A 100 6.15 12.09 -8.85
N ALA A 101 6.31 12.84 -9.94
CA ALA A 101 6.17 14.28 -9.92
C ALA A 101 4.73 14.70 -9.56
N SER A 102 4.63 15.72 -8.69
CA SER A 102 3.37 16.20 -8.12
C SER A 102 2.30 16.49 -9.18
N LYS A 103 1.12 15.89 -9.04
CA LYS A 103 -0.04 16.10 -9.94
C LYS A 103 0.24 15.81 -11.42
N GLN A 104 1.28 15.03 -11.71
CA GLN A 104 1.63 14.52 -13.05
C GLN A 104 1.60 12.99 -13.07
N ASN A 105 0.75 12.42 -12.23
CA ASN A 105 0.57 10.99 -12.09
C ASN A 105 -0.85 10.65 -11.62
N TYR A 106 -1.29 9.45 -11.92
CA TYR A 106 -2.62 8.96 -11.58
C TYR A 106 -2.65 7.44 -11.45
N LEU A 107 -3.61 6.96 -10.66
CA LEU A 107 -3.88 5.54 -10.49
C LEU A 107 -4.42 4.95 -11.81
N VAL A 108 -3.78 3.89 -12.29
CA VAL A 108 -4.22 3.12 -13.47
C VAL A 108 -5.00 1.88 -13.04
N ALA A 109 -4.57 1.24 -11.95
CA ALA A 109 -5.23 0.06 -11.40
C ALA A 109 -5.14 0.05 -9.87
N LEU A 110 -6.22 -0.37 -9.23
CA LEU A 110 -6.32 -0.60 -7.80
C LEU A 110 -6.83 -2.02 -7.53
N ASN A 111 -5.94 -2.90 -7.12
CA ASN A 111 -6.25 -4.28 -6.76
C ASN A 111 -6.26 -4.38 -5.23
N LYS A 112 -7.47 -4.39 -4.66
CA LYS A 112 -7.67 -4.44 -3.21
C LYS A 112 -7.11 -5.73 -2.63
N ALA A 113 -6.38 -5.62 -1.52
CA ALA A 113 -5.89 -6.79 -0.79
C ALA A 113 -7.08 -7.60 -0.24
N THR A 114 -7.16 -8.88 -0.60
CA THR A 114 -8.18 -9.81 -0.07
C THR A 114 -7.57 -10.69 1.01
N GLY A 115 -7.67 -10.27 2.27
CA GLY A 115 -7.10 -11.02 3.40
C GLY A 115 -7.08 -10.25 4.71
N ILE A 116 -6.68 -10.91 5.79
CA ILE A 116 -6.45 -10.25 7.09
C ILE A 116 -5.01 -9.76 7.10
N GLN A 117 -4.81 -8.45 6.85
CA GLN A 117 -3.47 -7.84 6.82
C GLN A 117 -2.95 -7.49 8.21
N ASN A 118 -3.84 -7.04 9.10
CA ASN A 118 -3.48 -6.60 10.46
C ASN A 118 -4.53 -7.08 11.47
N VAL A 119 -4.10 -7.75 12.53
CA VAL A 119 -4.93 -8.08 13.70
C VAL A 119 -4.39 -7.29 14.89
N LYS A 120 -5.00 -6.14 15.21
CA LYS A 120 -4.70 -5.40 16.45
C LYS A 120 -5.44 -6.06 17.62
N ILE A 121 -4.75 -6.90 18.39
CA ILE A 121 -5.22 -7.32 19.71
C ILE A 121 -4.42 -6.54 20.74
N SER A 122 -5.08 -5.76 21.61
CA SER A 122 -4.46 -5.33 22.86
C SER A 122 -3.94 -6.59 23.56
N LYS A 123 -2.63 -6.74 23.78
CA LYS A 123 -2.00 -7.95 24.34
C LYS A 123 -2.76 -8.46 25.57
N ALA A 124 -3.72 -9.34 25.35
CA ALA A 124 -4.32 -10.17 26.38
C ALA A 124 -3.54 -11.47 26.32
N ASN A 125 -2.42 -11.51 27.03
CA ASN A 125 -1.62 -12.73 27.16
C ASN A 125 -2.55 -13.88 27.59
N GLY A 126 -2.66 -14.92 26.76
CA GLY A 126 -3.48 -16.10 27.05
C GLY A 126 -4.94 -16.05 26.58
N ALA A 127 -5.38 -15.01 25.86
CA ALA A 127 -6.71 -15.04 25.22
C ALA A 127 -6.69 -16.01 24.02
N ILE A 128 -7.67 -16.92 23.99
CA ILE A 128 -7.89 -17.87 22.89
C ILE A 128 -9.28 -17.62 22.32
N TYR A 129 -9.39 -17.55 21.00
CA TYR A 129 -10.67 -17.43 20.30
C TYR A 129 -10.85 -18.61 19.34
N ASN A 130 -12.08 -19.11 19.23
CA ASN A 130 -12.45 -20.07 18.18
C ASN A 130 -12.69 -19.33 16.84
N LEU A 131 -13.01 -20.08 15.78
CA LEU A 131 -13.24 -19.52 14.45
C LEU A 131 -14.47 -18.59 14.37
N THR A 132 -15.42 -18.70 15.29
CA THR A 132 -16.59 -17.82 15.36
C THR A 132 -16.31 -16.52 16.14
N GLY A 133 -15.07 -16.31 16.60
CA GLY A 133 -14.66 -15.12 17.34
C GLY A 133 -15.08 -15.13 18.81
N GLN A 134 -15.58 -16.25 19.34
CA GLN A 134 -15.89 -16.38 20.75
C GLN A 134 -14.61 -16.67 21.54
N ARG A 135 -14.45 -15.97 22.67
CA ARG A 135 -13.35 -16.26 23.62
C ARG A 135 -13.61 -17.62 24.26
N VAL A 136 -12.61 -18.49 24.24
CA VAL A 136 -12.66 -19.84 24.79
C VAL A 136 -11.46 -20.11 25.71
N GLY A 137 -11.55 -21.17 26.51
CA GLY A 137 -10.42 -21.70 27.28
C GLY A 137 -9.41 -22.46 26.41
N LYS A 138 -8.54 -23.25 27.06
CA LYS A 138 -7.59 -24.14 26.37
C LYS A 138 -8.35 -25.06 25.40
N PRO A 139 -7.98 -25.12 24.11
CA PRO A 139 -8.63 -26.00 23.14
C PRO A 139 -8.64 -27.46 23.58
N THR A 140 -9.81 -28.07 23.61
CA THR A 140 -10.02 -29.51 23.85
C THR A 140 -10.53 -30.24 22.61
N GLN A 141 -10.93 -29.49 21.58
CA GLN A 141 -11.44 -30.00 20.32
C GLN A 141 -10.48 -29.68 19.17
N LYS A 142 -10.54 -30.49 18.11
CA LYS A 142 -9.82 -30.22 16.88
C LYS A 142 -10.41 -28.99 16.20
N GLY A 143 -9.58 -28.09 15.71
CA GLY A 143 -10.05 -26.87 15.06
C GLY A 143 -8.98 -25.80 14.93
N ILE A 144 -9.36 -24.69 14.30
CA ILE A 144 -8.50 -23.50 14.16
C ILE A 144 -8.85 -22.52 15.28
N TYR A 145 -7.82 -22.09 16.00
CA TYR A 145 -7.92 -21.13 17.10
C TYR A 145 -7.01 -19.94 16.87
N LEU A 146 -7.39 -18.78 17.37
CA LEU A 146 -6.49 -17.62 17.52
C LEU A 146 -5.88 -17.67 18.92
N ILE A 147 -4.61 -18.02 19.04
CA ILE A 147 -3.87 -18.08 20.31
C ILE A 147 -2.77 -17.03 20.27
N ASN A 148 -2.81 -16.05 21.18
CA ASN A 148 -1.88 -14.92 21.21
C ASN A 148 -1.76 -14.21 19.84
N GLY A 149 -2.89 -14.06 19.14
CA GLY A 149 -2.96 -13.41 17.82
C GLY A 149 -2.49 -14.27 16.63
N LYS A 150 -2.03 -15.50 16.85
CA LYS A 150 -1.65 -16.44 15.77
C LYS A 150 -2.76 -17.46 15.54
N LYS A 151 -3.05 -17.77 14.28
CA LYS A 151 -3.90 -18.91 13.90
C LYS A 151 -3.14 -20.20 14.18
N VAL A 152 -3.72 -21.09 14.99
CA VAL A 152 -3.16 -22.39 15.37
C VAL A 152 -4.16 -23.48 15.04
N LEU A 153 -3.73 -24.49 14.28
CA LEU A 153 -4.51 -25.71 14.06
C LEU A 153 -4.24 -26.68 15.22
N VAL A 154 -5.28 -27.00 15.98
CA VAL A 154 -5.28 -28.06 16.98
C VAL A 154 -5.78 -29.33 16.30
N LYS A 155 -4.94 -30.37 16.27
CA LYS A 155 -5.20 -31.65 15.59
C LYS A 155 -5.74 -32.72 16.53
#